data_AF-A0A7H8HR34-F1
#
_entry.id   AF-A0A7H8HR34-F1
#
_cell.length_a   1.000
_cell.length_b   1.000
_cell.length_c   1.000
_cell.angle_alpha   90.00
_cell.angle_beta   90.00
_cell.angle_gamma   90.00
#
_symmetry.space_group_name_H-M   'P 1'
#
loop_
_entity.id
_entity.type
_entity.pdbx_description
1 polymer ?
#
loop_
_entity_poly.entity_id
_entity_poly.type
_entity_poly.pdbx_seq_one_letter_code
_entity_poly.pdbx_strand_id
1 'polypeptide(L)'
;MIVREPALPVDPRLPGEPTVLEVGWTRLWLGKRGVMVWLPTRLLALRVGGRAIGGRGTPAYAIVFAALWSFSAPFFEEVDLPGKAASMVLLFAAFQVVRWRRTQSREQLAERLTGAGPPLPLRVAAQQVGWWYLSSTAFTFVGGAALCAASFLTQPQFTGKHWYPPSVEIGVHTFALAAGAGATVLVLGRVLRAPVLAEDEASRAVDQVLRAEDVYRFAPCAVYAVLALPVFVVDWAFPGWLGWSALVYLVTAVVLQLLGWAAVRHRYRRLPPGFYGR
;
A
#
# COMPACT_ATOMS: atom_id res chain seq x y z
N MET A 1 24.52 24.43 16.03
CA MET A 1 23.58 23.32 15.74
C MET A 1 23.92 22.20 16.71
N ILE A 2 23.06 21.91 17.69
CA ILE A 2 23.32 20.88 18.71
C ILE A 2 23.10 19.54 18.04
N VAL A 3 24.18 18.85 17.69
CA VAL A 3 24.13 17.48 17.16
C VAL A 3 23.68 16.59 18.32
N ARG A 4 22.40 16.16 18.29
CA ARG A 4 21.87 15.21 19.28
C ARG A 4 22.69 13.92 19.24
N GLU A 5 22.90 13.33 20.41
CA GLU A 5 23.75 12.16 20.60
C GLU A 5 23.32 11.00 19.69
N PRO A 6 24.30 10.24 19.13
CA PRO A 6 24.02 9.08 18.30
C PRO A 6 23.21 8.06 19.12
N ALA A 7 22.24 7.39 18.49
CA ALA A 7 21.33 6.48 19.17
C ALA A 7 22.08 5.26 19.71
N LEU A 8 22.59 5.34 20.95
CA LEU A 8 23.02 4.14 21.65
C LEU A 8 21.81 3.20 21.77
N PRO A 9 21.97 1.88 21.57
CA PRO A 9 20.90 0.94 21.83
C PRO A 9 20.59 0.95 23.33
N VAL A 10 19.71 1.85 23.75
CA VAL A 10 19.26 1.97 25.13
C VAL A 10 18.06 1.04 25.35
N ASP A 11 17.80 0.71 26.61
CA ASP A 11 16.74 -0.17 27.10
C ASP A 11 15.43 -0.05 26.27
N PRO A 12 14.96 -1.13 25.64
CA PRO A 12 13.72 -1.13 24.84
C PRO A 12 12.46 -0.73 25.64
N ARG A 13 12.58 -0.61 26.97
CA ARG A 13 11.50 -0.15 27.86
C ARG A 13 11.32 1.37 27.87
N LEU A 14 12.30 2.16 27.43
CA LEU A 14 12.14 3.61 27.37
C LEU A 14 11.33 4.00 26.12
N PRO A 15 10.19 4.69 26.27
CA PRO A 15 9.36 5.08 25.15
C PRO A 15 10.16 6.00 24.21
N GLY A 16 10.47 5.46 23.03
CA GLY A 16 11.06 6.21 21.93
C GLY A 16 12.54 6.00 21.70
N GLU A 17 13.20 5.10 22.43
CA GLU A 17 14.51 4.63 22.03
C GLU A 17 14.39 3.57 20.93
N PRO A 18 15.19 3.62 19.86
CA PRO A 18 15.14 2.65 18.79
C PRO A 18 15.71 1.32 19.28
N THR A 19 14.98 0.25 18.98
CA THR A 19 15.43 -1.11 19.30
C THR A 19 16.64 -1.51 18.44
N VAL A 20 17.43 -2.48 18.91
CA VAL A 20 18.57 -3.05 18.15
C VAL A 20 18.13 -3.52 16.75
N LEU A 21 16.92 -4.09 16.64
CA LEU A 21 16.35 -4.49 15.36
C LEU A 21 16.06 -3.29 14.45
N GLU A 22 15.47 -2.22 14.98
CA GLU A 22 15.20 -0.98 14.22
C GLU A 22 16.48 -0.35 13.70
N VAL A 23 17.53 -0.30 14.54
CA VAL A 23 18.88 0.16 14.14
C VAL A 23 19.45 -0.72 13.03
N GLY A 24 19.44 -2.05 13.20
CA GLY A 24 19.97 -2.99 12.21
C GLY A 24 19.26 -2.91 10.86
N TRP A 25 17.92 -2.81 10.87
CA TRP A 25 17.14 -2.64 9.64
C TRP A 25 17.40 -1.30 8.95
N THR A 26 17.58 -0.24 9.73
CA THR A 26 17.89 1.08 9.21
C THR A 26 19.27 1.08 8.54
N ARG A 27 20.28 0.48 9.16
CA ARG A 27 21.60 0.28 8.54
C ARG A 27 21.50 -0.49 7.22
N LEU A 28 20.76 -1.59 7.20
CA LEU A 28 20.58 -2.38 5.98
C LEU A 28 19.86 -1.58 4.87
N TRP A 29 18.84 -0.80 5.23
CA TRP A 29 18.10 0.03 4.29
C TRP A 29 18.96 1.19 3.72
N LEU A 30 19.80 1.80 4.55
CA LEU A 30 20.78 2.82 4.15
C LEU A 30 21.89 2.23 3.28
N GLY A 31 22.44 1.07 3.67
CA GLY A 31 23.49 0.37 2.93
C GLY A 31 23.04 -0.04 1.53
N LYS A 32 21.79 -0.48 1.36
CA LYS A 32 21.17 -0.74 0.05
C LYS A 32 21.12 0.49 -0.87
N ARG A 33 21.25 1.69 -0.31
CA ARG A 33 21.27 2.98 -1.03
C ARG A 33 22.65 3.63 -1.08
N GLY A 34 23.69 2.88 -0.73
CA GLY A 34 25.08 3.32 -0.78
C GLY A 34 25.53 4.16 0.41
N VAL A 35 24.76 4.21 1.49
CA VAL A 35 25.13 4.95 2.71
C VAL A 35 25.50 3.95 3.80
N MET A 36 26.77 3.92 4.17
CA MET A 36 27.26 3.11 5.30
C MET A 36 27.31 3.97 6.55
N VAL A 37 26.57 3.56 7.57
CA VAL A 37 26.49 4.27 8.86
C VAL A 37 26.65 3.25 9.97
N TRP A 38 27.54 3.53 10.92
CA TRP A 38 27.67 2.71 12.10
C TRP A 38 26.50 2.94 13.05
N LEU A 39 26.04 4.16 13.29
CA LEU A 39 24.90 4.42 14.17
C LEU A 39 23.96 5.45 13.55
N PRO A 40 22.81 5.02 12.97
CA PRO A 40 21.84 5.93 12.39
C PRO A 40 21.29 6.88 13.46
N THR A 41 20.86 8.07 13.05
CA THR A 41 20.19 8.99 13.97
C THR A 41 18.93 8.34 14.57
N ARG A 42 18.57 8.73 15.80
CA ARG A 42 17.43 8.18 16.53
C ARG A 42 16.14 8.24 15.71
N LEU A 43 15.89 9.38 15.06
CA LEU A 43 14.72 9.59 14.21
C LEU A 43 14.70 8.63 13.01
N LEU A 44 15.84 8.48 12.32
CA LEU A 44 15.95 7.58 11.18
C LEU A 44 15.74 6.13 11.60
N ALA A 45 16.33 5.72 12.72
CA ALA A 45 16.18 4.38 13.27
C ALA A 45 14.72 4.03 13.57
N LEU A 46 13.98 4.94 14.22
CA LEU A 46 12.55 4.75 14.51
C LEU A 46 11.70 4.67 13.24
N ARG A 47 11.92 5.58 12.29
CA ARG A 47 11.07 5.70 11.09
C ARG A 47 11.31 4.59 10.08
N VAL A 48 12.57 4.29 9.79
CA VAL A 48 12.96 3.25 8.82
C VAL A 48 12.81 1.87 9.45
N GLY A 49 13.32 1.70 10.67
CA GLY A 49 13.23 0.44 11.42
C GLY A 49 11.80 0.01 11.71
N GLY A 50 10.95 0.94 12.15
CA GLY A 50 9.52 0.67 12.42
C GLY A 50 8.78 0.16 11.19
N ARG A 51 9.09 0.70 10.00
CA ARG A 51 8.55 0.23 8.72
C ARG A 51 9.08 -1.15 8.32
N ALA A 52 10.36 -1.41 8.55
CA ALA A 52 10.96 -2.72 8.25
C ALA A 52 10.30 -3.83 9.07
N ILE A 53 10.11 -3.61 10.37
CA ILE A 53 9.41 -4.54 11.28
C ILE A 53 7.94 -4.68 10.87
N GLY A 54 7.26 -3.56 10.60
CA GLY A 54 5.84 -3.55 10.20
C GLY A 54 5.55 -4.28 8.88
N GLY A 55 6.55 -4.50 8.02
CA GLY A 55 6.40 -5.33 6.81
C GLY A 55 7.11 -6.67 6.84
N ARG A 56 7.67 -7.11 7.98
CA ARG A 56 8.31 -8.43 8.10
C ARG A 56 7.34 -9.59 7.87
N GLY A 57 6.04 -9.35 8.08
CA GLY A 57 4.98 -10.32 7.81
C GLY A 57 4.43 -10.28 6.38
N THR A 58 4.79 -9.32 5.52
CA THR A 58 4.17 -9.19 4.19
C THR A 58 4.20 -10.49 3.35
N PRO A 59 5.31 -11.23 3.24
CA PRO A 59 5.30 -12.49 2.50
C PRO A 59 4.45 -13.56 3.20
N ALA A 60 4.50 -13.65 4.54
CA ALA A 60 3.67 -14.59 5.29
C ALA A 60 2.17 -14.29 5.12
N TYR A 61 1.78 -13.02 5.14
CA TYR A 61 0.39 -12.62 4.88
C TYR A 61 -0.02 -12.84 3.43
N ALA A 62 0.87 -12.62 2.46
CA ALA A 62 0.58 -12.94 1.07
C ALA A 62 0.39 -14.46 0.88
N ILE A 63 1.20 -15.29 1.55
CA ILE A 63 1.05 -16.74 1.57
C ILE A 63 -0.26 -17.14 2.25
N VAL A 64 -0.58 -16.58 3.42
CA VAL A 64 -1.85 -16.83 4.11
C VAL A 64 -3.03 -16.40 3.26
N PHE A 65 -2.94 -15.26 2.57
CA PHE A 65 -3.99 -14.78 1.69
C PHE A 65 -4.14 -15.67 0.45
N ALA A 66 -3.03 -16.10 -0.16
CA ALA A 66 -3.04 -17.04 -1.28
C ALA A 66 -3.58 -18.41 -0.86
N ALA A 67 -3.24 -18.89 0.35
CA ALA A 67 -3.76 -20.12 0.92
C ALA A 67 -5.26 -19.98 1.20
N LEU A 68 -5.70 -18.93 1.89
CA LEU A 68 -7.11 -18.64 2.14
C LEU A 68 -7.87 -18.58 0.81
N TRP A 69 -7.34 -17.89 -0.21
CA TRP A 69 -7.93 -17.86 -1.54
C TRP A 69 -8.08 -19.27 -2.12
N SER A 70 -6.99 -20.05 -2.15
CA SER A 70 -6.95 -21.39 -2.74
C SER A 70 -7.85 -22.40 -2.01
N PHE A 71 -7.92 -22.33 -0.68
CA PHE A 71 -8.78 -23.20 0.14
C PHE A 71 -10.23 -22.76 0.14
N SER A 72 -10.49 -21.45 0.03
CA SER A 72 -11.84 -20.94 -0.01
C SER A 72 -12.51 -21.16 -1.35
N ALA A 73 -11.75 -21.20 -2.46
CA ALA A 73 -12.27 -21.42 -3.80
C ALA A 73 -13.17 -22.68 -3.92
N PRO A 74 -12.74 -23.90 -3.54
CA PRO A 74 -13.60 -25.08 -3.64
C PRO A 74 -14.82 -25.03 -2.69
N PHE A 75 -14.64 -24.56 -1.46
CA PHE A 75 -15.75 -24.41 -0.50
C PHE A 75 -16.80 -23.42 -1.01
N PHE A 76 -16.35 -22.34 -1.64
CA PHE A 76 -17.21 -21.34 -2.22
C PHE A 76 -17.89 -21.83 -3.50
N GLU A 77 -17.21 -22.61 -4.34
CA GLU A 77 -17.83 -23.26 -5.52
C GLU A 77 -19.03 -24.11 -5.13
N GLU A 78 -18.99 -24.80 -4.00
CA GLU A 78 -20.11 -25.62 -3.51
C GLU A 78 -21.30 -24.80 -2.98
N VAL A 79 -21.06 -23.68 -2.28
CA VAL A 79 -22.11 -22.92 -1.57
C VAL A 79 -22.70 -21.77 -2.40
N ASP A 80 -22.15 -21.51 -3.60
CA ASP A 80 -22.60 -20.45 -4.52
C ASP A 80 -23.01 -19.13 -3.84
N LEU A 81 -22.13 -18.60 -2.99
CA LEU A 81 -22.41 -17.35 -2.26
C LEU A 81 -22.09 -16.12 -3.11
N PRO A 82 -22.94 -15.08 -3.11
CA PRO A 82 -22.58 -13.82 -3.71
C PRO A 82 -21.42 -13.16 -2.93
N GLY A 83 -20.50 -12.52 -3.64
CA GLY A 83 -19.47 -11.67 -3.05
C GLY A 83 -18.24 -12.40 -2.51
N LYS A 84 -17.92 -13.59 -3.02
CA LYS A 84 -16.69 -14.33 -2.63
C LYS A 84 -15.44 -13.46 -2.79
N ALA A 85 -15.23 -12.91 -3.97
CA ALA A 85 -14.12 -11.99 -4.23
C ALA A 85 -14.27 -10.67 -3.46
N ALA A 86 -15.49 -10.17 -3.26
CA ALA A 86 -15.73 -8.99 -2.44
C ALA A 86 -15.29 -9.20 -0.98
N SER A 87 -15.50 -10.39 -0.40
CA SER A 87 -15.02 -10.73 0.94
C SER A 87 -13.48 -10.70 1.03
N MET A 88 -12.80 -11.15 -0.02
CA MET A 88 -11.34 -11.12 -0.13
C MET A 88 -10.81 -9.70 -0.31
N VAL A 89 -11.50 -8.87 -1.10
CA VAL A 89 -11.23 -7.42 -1.21
C VAL A 89 -11.37 -6.75 0.15
N LEU A 90 -12.46 -7.02 0.89
CA LEU A 90 -12.70 -6.46 2.21
C LEU A 90 -11.65 -6.92 3.23
N LEU A 91 -11.29 -8.21 3.23
CA LEU A 91 -10.23 -8.76 4.06
C LEU A 91 -8.88 -8.11 3.75
N PHE A 92 -8.57 -7.93 2.46
CA PHE A 92 -7.36 -7.25 2.01
C PHE A 92 -7.34 -5.78 2.44
N ALA A 93 -8.46 -5.06 2.31
CA ALA A 93 -8.61 -3.69 2.77
C ALA A 93 -8.44 -3.56 4.30
N ALA A 94 -9.05 -4.46 5.07
CA ALA A 94 -8.87 -4.51 6.52
C ALA A 94 -7.40 -4.78 6.88
N PHE A 95 -6.77 -5.76 6.22
CA PHE A 95 -5.36 -6.07 6.39
C PHE A 95 -4.46 -4.87 6.09
N GLN A 96 -4.73 -4.18 4.97
CA GLN A 96 -4.03 -2.96 4.56
C GLN A 96 -4.09 -1.90 5.66
N VAL A 97 -5.29 -1.61 6.19
CA VAL A 97 -5.51 -0.62 7.24
C VAL A 97 -4.84 -1.03 8.55
N VAL A 98 -4.96 -2.28 8.98
CA VAL A 98 -4.34 -2.78 10.22
C VAL A 98 -2.82 -2.68 10.13
N ARG A 99 -2.24 -3.10 9.01
CA ARG A 99 -0.80 -3.05 8.78
C ARG A 99 -0.28 -1.61 8.79
N TRP A 100 -1.02 -0.69 8.15
CA TRP A 100 -0.71 0.74 8.17
C TRP A 100 -0.81 1.34 9.58
N ARG A 101 -1.87 1.01 10.34
CA ARG A 101 -2.05 1.48 11.72
C ARG A 101 -0.91 1.03 12.64
N ARG A 102 -0.41 -0.19 12.46
CA ARG A 102 0.75 -0.69 13.21
C ARG A 102 2.02 0.11 12.96
N THR A 103 2.22 0.63 11.74
CA THR A 103 3.38 1.49 11.45
C THR A 103 3.18 2.93 11.92
N GLN A 104 1.94 3.41 11.97
CA GLN A 104 1.62 4.77 12.43
C GLN A 104 1.99 5.02 13.90
N SER A 105 1.93 4.03 14.78
CA SER A 105 2.29 4.23 16.20
C SER A 105 3.73 4.68 16.39
N ARG A 106 4.67 4.13 15.60
CA ARG A 106 6.07 4.52 15.60
C ARG A 106 6.29 5.89 14.95
N GLU A 107 5.50 6.22 13.94
CA GLU A 107 5.54 7.56 13.34
C GLU A 107 5.04 8.64 14.29
N GLN A 108 3.93 8.41 15.00
CA GLN A 108 3.42 9.35 16.00
C GLN A 108 4.42 9.61 17.12
N LEU A 109 5.17 8.58 17.51
CA LEU A 109 6.25 8.74 18.46
C LEU A 109 7.39 9.60 17.90
N ALA A 110 7.78 9.38 16.63
CA ALA A 110 8.75 10.23 15.95
C ALA A 110 8.27 11.70 15.83
N GLU A 111 6.98 11.91 15.50
CA GLU A 111 6.34 13.24 15.46
C GLU A 111 6.45 13.97 16.81
N ARG A 112 6.23 13.25 17.93
CA ARG A 112 6.34 13.81 19.28
C ARG A 112 7.77 14.21 19.64
N LEU A 113 8.78 13.48 19.16
CA LEU A 113 10.19 13.72 19.50
C LEU A 113 10.82 14.88 18.73
N THR A 114 10.38 15.12 17.49
CA THR A 114 10.92 16.19 16.63
C THR A 114 10.14 17.50 16.76
N GLY A 115 8.91 17.44 17.27
CA GLY A 115 7.90 18.46 16.99
C GLY A 115 7.37 18.30 15.56
N ALA A 116 6.06 18.42 15.38
CA ALA A 116 5.46 18.35 14.06
C ALA A 116 5.76 19.64 13.28
N GLY A 117 6.53 19.54 12.20
CA GLY A 117 6.68 20.64 11.24
C GLY A 117 5.38 20.89 10.44
N PRO A 118 5.30 22.00 9.67
CA PRO A 118 4.17 22.22 8.80
C PRO A 118 4.05 21.11 7.74
N PRO A 119 2.82 20.73 7.33
CA PRO A 119 2.62 19.81 6.23
C PRO A 119 3.17 20.38 4.92
N LEU A 120 3.63 19.50 4.02
CA LEU A 120 4.04 19.92 2.68
C LEU A 120 2.83 20.44 1.88
N PRO A 121 3.04 21.39 0.96
CA PRO A 121 2.03 21.70 -0.04
C PRO A 121 1.62 20.42 -0.80
N LEU A 122 0.32 20.22 -0.99
CA LEU A 122 -0.22 18.99 -1.60
C LEU A 122 0.42 18.66 -2.95
N ARG A 123 0.74 19.68 -3.75
CA ARG A 123 1.44 19.52 -5.03
C ARG A 123 2.81 18.86 -4.87
N VAL A 124 3.59 19.27 -3.86
CA VAL A 124 4.92 18.71 -3.59
C VAL A 124 4.81 17.29 -3.06
N ALA A 125 3.86 17.04 -2.15
CA ALA A 125 3.60 15.69 -1.64
C ALA A 125 3.15 14.73 -2.75
N ALA A 126 2.28 15.17 -3.66
CA ALA A 126 1.85 14.40 -4.82
C ALA A 126 3.02 14.09 -5.78
N GLN A 127 3.95 15.03 -5.98
CA GLN A 127 5.16 14.81 -6.78
C GLN A 127 6.14 13.81 -6.14
N GLN A 128 6.16 13.71 -4.80
CA GLN A 128 6.96 12.71 -4.08
C GLN A 128 6.36 11.31 -4.22
N VAL A 129 5.04 11.19 -4.09
CA VAL A 129 4.29 9.94 -4.35
C VAL A 129 4.48 9.48 -5.81
N GLY A 130 4.51 10.43 -6.73
CA GLY A 130 4.73 10.21 -8.15
C GLY A 130 3.42 10.03 -8.93
N TRP A 131 3.37 10.65 -10.11
CA TRP A 131 2.18 10.65 -10.97
C TRP A 131 1.76 9.24 -11.39
N TRP A 132 2.71 8.32 -11.63
CA TRP A 132 2.40 6.94 -11.97
C TRP A 132 1.54 6.22 -10.92
N TYR A 133 1.83 6.42 -9.63
CA TYR A 133 1.02 5.84 -8.55
C TYR A 133 -0.39 6.43 -8.54
N LEU A 134 -0.49 7.76 -8.67
CA LEU A 134 -1.77 8.47 -8.64
C LEU A 134 -2.64 8.08 -9.83
N SER A 135 -2.05 7.99 -11.03
CA SER A 135 -2.70 7.50 -12.24
C SER A 135 -3.14 6.05 -12.10
N SER A 136 -2.28 5.16 -11.57
CA SER A 136 -2.64 3.76 -11.30
C SER A 136 -3.82 3.65 -10.31
N THR A 137 -3.80 4.46 -9.26
CA THR A 137 -4.87 4.51 -8.24
C THR A 137 -6.18 5.00 -8.84
N ALA A 138 -6.14 6.12 -9.58
CA ALA A 138 -7.31 6.67 -10.26
C ALA A 138 -7.86 5.67 -11.28
N PHE A 139 -7.00 5.10 -12.13
CA PHE A 139 -7.38 4.11 -13.13
C PHE A 139 -8.02 2.88 -12.48
N THR A 140 -7.43 2.35 -11.41
CA THR A 140 -7.97 1.20 -10.67
C THR A 140 -9.40 1.47 -10.20
N PHE A 141 -9.62 2.55 -9.43
CA PHE A 141 -10.94 2.74 -8.81
C PHE A 141 -11.99 3.33 -9.78
N VAL A 142 -11.60 4.30 -10.62
CA VAL A 142 -12.53 4.89 -11.61
C VAL A 142 -12.83 3.87 -12.72
N GLY A 143 -11.82 3.17 -13.23
CA GLY A 143 -12.00 2.12 -14.24
C GLY A 143 -12.80 0.94 -13.70
N GLY A 144 -12.55 0.53 -12.44
CA GLY A 144 -13.33 -0.51 -11.78
C GLY A 144 -14.80 -0.10 -11.59
N ALA A 145 -15.05 1.15 -11.18
CA ALA A 145 -16.41 1.68 -11.06
C ALA A 145 -17.12 1.75 -12.41
N ALA A 146 -16.42 2.16 -13.48
CA ALA A 146 -16.95 2.18 -14.83
C ALA A 146 -17.31 0.76 -15.33
N LEU A 147 -16.48 -0.23 -15.04
CA LEU A 147 -16.77 -1.64 -15.36
C LEU A 147 -17.97 -2.18 -14.57
N CYS A 148 -18.10 -1.83 -13.28
CA CYS A 148 -19.28 -2.19 -12.48
C CYS A 148 -20.56 -1.57 -13.06
N ALA A 149 -20.51 -0.29 -13.43
CA ALA A 149 -21.64 0.41 -14.05
C ALA A 149 -21.99 -0.18 -15.43
N ALA A 150 -21.00 -0.47 -16.27
CA ALA A 150 -21.23 -1.12 -17.57
C ALA A 150 -21.85 -2.52 -17.41
N SER A 151 -21.39 -3.30 -16.42
CA SER A 151 -21.95 -4.61 -16.10
C SER A 151 -23.40 -4.51 -15.62
N PHE A 152 -23.71 -3.49 -14.82
CA PHE A 152 -25.08 -3.22 -14.36
C PHE A 152 -26.03 -2.85 -15.50
N LEU A 153 -25.57 -2.02 -16.45
CA LEU A 153 -26.38 -1.57 -17.58
C LEU A 153 -26.59 -2.66 -18.63
N THR A 154 -25.58 -3.52 -18.85
CA THR A 154 -25.65 -4.57 -19.86
C THR A 154 -26.39 -5.82 -19.40
N GLN A 155 -26.61 -5.98 -18.09
CA GLN A 155 -27.32 -7.10 -17.46
C GLN A 155 -26.96 -8.45 -18.11
N PRO A 156 -25.68 -8.86 -18.06
CA PRO A 156 -25.26 -10.10 -18.71
C PRO A 156 -26.12 -11.26 -18.22
N GLN A 157 -26.65 -12.05 -19.16
CA GLN A 157 -27.47 -13.21 -18.85
C GLN A 157 -26.62 -14.25 -18.13
N PHE A 158 -27.05 -14.68 -16.94
CA PHE A 158 -26.37 -15.75 -16.24
C PHE A 158 -26.49 -17.06 -17.01
N THR A 159 -25.42 -17.86 -16.97
CA THR A 159 -25.39 -19.24 -17.48
C THR A 159 -26.21 -20.22 -16.63
N GLY A 160 -27.13 -19.72 -15.78
CA GLY A 160 -28.02 -20.51 -14.92
C GLY A 160 -27.38 -21.11 -13.67
N LYS A 161 -26.08 -20.88 -13.43
CA LYS A 161 -25.35 -21.45 -12.29
C LYS A 161 -25.62 -20.74 -10.95
N HIS A 162 -26.04 -19.48 -10.98
CA HIS A 162 -26.19 -18.67 -9.78
C HIS A 162 -27.64 -18.55 -9.33
N TRP A 163 -27.93 -18.78 -8.04
CA TRP A 163 -29.29 -18.67 -7.48
C TRP A 163 -29.71 -17.23 -7.14
N TYR A 164 -28.75 -16.30 -7.12
CA TYR A 164 -28.96 -14.88 -6.82
C TYR A 164 -28.97 -14.01 -8.09
N PRO A 165 -29.64 -12.83 -8.08
CA PRO A 165 -29.68 -11.95 -9.25
C PRO A 165 -28.33 -11.22 -9.48
N PRO A 166 -27.98 -10.85 -10.73
CA PRO A 166 -26.68 -10.25 -11.05
C PRO A 166 -26.45 -8.92 -10.33
N SER A 167 -27.53 -8.18 -10.09
CA SER A 167 -27.50 -6.90 -9.39
C SER A 167 -26.94 -6.98 -7.98
N VAL A 168 -27.21 -8.08 -7.25
CA VAL A 168 -26.69 -8.29 -5.89
C VAL A 168 -25.18 -8.43 -5.93
N GLU A 169 -24.67 -9.23 -6.83
CA GLU A 169 -23.25 -9.46 -6.99
C GLU A 169 -22.51 -8.20 -7.43
N ILE A 170 -23.01 -7.53 -8.47
CA ILE A 170 -22.47 -6.24 -8.92
C ILE A 170 -22.44 -5.24 -7.76
N GLY A 171 -23.51 -5.18 -6.96
CA GLY A 171 -23.61 -4.30 -5.79
C GLY A 171 -22.58 -4.62 -4.72
N VAL A 172 -22.40 -5.89 -4.36
CA VAL A 172 -21.45 -6.35 -3.34
C VAL A 172 -20.00 -6.06 -3.77
N HIS A 173 -19.68 -6.26 -5.04
CA HIS A 173 -18.36 -5.90 -5.58
C HIS A 173 -18.13 -4.40 -5.67
N THR A 174 -19.14 -3.63 -6.06
CA THR A 174 -19.07 -2.17 -6.08
C THR A 174 -18.78 -1.64 -4.67
N PHE A 175 -19.47 -2.20 -3.66
CA PHE A 175 -19.22 -1.90 -2.26
C PHE A 175 -17.78 -2.26 -1.84
N ALA A 176 -17.29 -3.45 -2.21
CA ALA A 176 -15.94 -3.88 -1.88
C ALA A 176 -14.87 -3.01 -2.55
N LEU A 177 -15.07 -2.62 -3.82
CA LEU A 177 -14.19 -1.69 -4.52
C LEU A 177 -14.17 -0.31 -3.82
N ALA A 178 -15.33 0.19 -3.39
CA ALA A 178 -15.44 1.42 -2.62
C ALA A 178 -14.72 1.32 -1.26
N ALA A 179 -14.80 0.19 -0.57
CA ALA A 179 -14.07 -0.06 0.66
C ALA A 179 -12.55 -0.08 0.42
N GLY A 180 -12.09 -0.72 -0.66
CA GLY A 180 -10.68 -0.70 -1.09
C GLY A 180 -10.18 0.70 -1.45
N ALA A 181 -11.03 1.51 -2.10
CA ALA A 181 -10.76 2.92 -2.37
C ALA A 181 -10.63 3.71 -1.06
N GLY A 182 -11.56 3.50 -0.11
CA GLY A 182 -11.51 4.11 1.22
C GLY A 182 -10.23 3.76 1.98
N ALA A 183 -9.83 2.48 2.01
CA ALA A 183 -8.58 2.04 2.62
C ALA A 183 -7.35 2.68 1.96
N THR A 184 -7.35 2.79 0.64
CA THR A 184 -6.28 3.45 -0.12
C THR A 184 -6.22 4.95 0.15
N VAL A 185 -7.37 5.63 0.20
CA VAL A 185 -7.47 7.06 0.51
C VAL A 185 -7.03 7.35 1.94
N LEU A 186 -7.32 6.47 2.91
CA LEU A 186 -6.84 6.62 4.29
C LEU A 186 -5.30 6.62 4.36
N VAL A 187 -4.64 5.71 3.65
CA VAL A 187 -3.17 5.64 3.59
C VAL A 187 -2.62 6.85 2.83
N LEU A 188 -3.12 7.09 1.61
CA LEU A 188 -2.63 8.14 0.73
C LEU A 188 -2.85 9.53 1.34
N GLY A 189 -4.03 9.79 1.89
CA GLY A 189 -4.38 11.05 2.54
C GLY A 189 -3.46 11.37 3.71
N ARG A 190 -3.09 10.35 4.52
CA ARG A 190 -2.11 10.52 5.59
C ARG A 190 -0.71 10.78 5.05
N VAL A 191 -0.24 10.05 4.04
CA VAL A 191 1.08 10.28 3.41
C VAL A 191 1.18 11.69 2.81
N LEU A 192 0.12 12.18 2.16
CA LEU A 192 0.08 13.50 1.53
C LEU A 192 0.01 14.64 2.55
N ARG A 193 -0.64 14.42 3.70
CA ARG A 193 -0.85 15.45 4.73
C ARG A 193 0.12 15.34 5.91
N ALA A 194 0.98 14.31 5.96
CA ALA A 194 1.90 14.12 7.08
C ALA A 194 2.91 15.28 7.18
N PRO A 195 3.21 15.77 8.39
CA PRO A 195 4.23 16.80 8.60
C PRO A 195 5.61 16.27 8.17
N VAL A 196 6.51 17.17 7.76
CA VAL A 196 7.90 16.77 7.45
C VAL A 196 8.61 16.43 8.75
N LEU A 197 9.10 15.19 8.87
CA LEU A 197 9.84 14.71 10.03
C LEU A 197 11.30 14.58 9.68
N ALA A 198 12.02 15.70 9.81
CA ALA A 198 13.44 15.80 9.51
C ALA A 198 14.14 16.78 10.46
N GLU A 199 15.23 16.33 11.08
CA GLU A 199 16.12 17.20 11.88
C GLU A 199 17.16 17.92 11.02
N ASP A 200 17.51 17.35 9.87
CA ASP A 200 18.50 17.85 8.92
C ASP A 200 18.11 17.51 7.46
N GLU A 201 18.95 17.94 6.51
CA GLU A 201 18.72 17.72 5.07
C GLU A 201 18.77 16.23 4.69
N ALA A 202 19.63 15.45 5.35
CA ALA A 202 19.73 14.00 5.15
C ALA A 202 18.43 13.28 5.58
N SER A 203 17.89 13.64 6.74
CA SER A 203 16.61 13.14 7.25
C SER A 203 15.44 13.56 6.38
N ARG A 204 15.50 14.77 5.78
CA ARG A 204 14.51 15.23 4.80
C ARG A 204 14.55 14.39 3.53
N ALA A 205 15.74 14.04 3.04
CA ALA A 205 15.85 13.14 1.89
C ALA A 205 15.25 11.76 2.19
N VAL A 206 15.50 11.20 3.38
CA VAL A 206 14.88 9.94 3.81
C VAL A 206 13.36 10.05 3.92
N ASP A 207 12.83 11.14 4.50
CA ASP A 207 11.37 11.38 4.58
C ASP A 207 10.71 11.29 3.21
N GLN A 208 11.31 11.92 2.19
CA GLN A 208 10.79 11.90 0.83
C GLN A 208 10.77 10.48 0.25
N VAL A 209 11.85 9.71 0.43
CA VAL A 209 11.90 8.32 -0.04
C VAL A 209 10.84 7.48 0.66
N LEU A 210 10.71 7.61 1.98
CA LEU A 210 9.76 6.82 2.77
C LEU A 210 8.31 7.09 2.35
N ARG A 211 7.93 8.35 2.10
CA ARG A 211 6.59 8.69 1.60
C ARG A 211 6.31 8.04 0.24
N ALA A 212 7.29 8.09 -0.66
CA ALA A 212 7.19 7.47 -1.98
C ALA A 212 7.08 5.94 -1.87
N GLU A 213 7.77 5.30 -0.92
CA GLU A 213 7.71 3.85 -0.72
C GLU A 213 6.43 3.39 0.00
N ASP A 214 5.94 4.18 0.95
CA ASP A 214 4.81 3.82 1.80
C ASP A 214 3.53 3.59 1.01
N VAL A 215 3.27 4.40 -0.03
CA VAL A 215 2.09 4.23 -0.89
C VAL A 215 2.13 2.89 -1.65
N TYR A 216 3.27 2.48 -2.19
CA TYR A 216 3.38 1.17 -2.85
C TYR A 216 3.37 0.01 -1.84
N ARG A 217 3.90 0.25 -0.65
CA ARG A 217 4.06 -0.76 0.39
C ARG A 217 2.77 -1.04 1.15
N PHE A 218 1.99 0.00 1.44
CA PHE A 218 0.78 -0.03 2.24
C PHE A 218 -0.48 0.28 1.44
N ALA A 219 -0.38 0.64 0.17
CA ALA A 219 -1.54 0.83 -0.69
C ALA A 219 -1.34 0.36 -2.14
N PRO A 220 -1.03 -0.94 -2.36
CA PRO A 220 -0.92 -1.49 -3.71
C PRO A 220 -2.30 -1.57 -4.38
N CYS A 221 -2.71 -0.50 -5.06
CA CYS A 221 -4.07 -0.39 -5.63
C CYS A 221 -4.39 -1.48 -6.65
N ALA A 222 -3.42 -1.93 -7.46
CA ALA A 222 -3.64 -2.99 -8.46
C ALA A 222 -4.16 -4.32 -7.90
N VAL A 223 -3.95 -4.60 -6.61
CA VAL A 223 -4.54 -5.78 -5.96
C VAL A 223 -6.07 -5.70 -5.99
N TYR A 224 -6.66 -4.50 -5.87
CA TYR A 224 -8.10 -4.32 -6.00
C TYR A 224 -8.60 -4.55 -7.41
N ALA A 225 -7.82 -4.20 -8.45
CA ALA A 225 -8.16 -4.57 -9.82
C ALA A 225 -8.16 -6.10 -9.97
N VAL A 226 -7.14 -6.79 -9.44
CA VAL A 226 -7.01 -8.26 -9.50
C VAL A 226 -8.09 -8.99 -8.69
N LEU A 227 -8.49 -8.47 -7.54
CA LEU A 227 -9.48 -9.12 -6.70
C LEU A 227 -10.92 -8.80 -7.15
N ALA A 228 -11.16 -7.62 -7.73
CA ALA A 228 -12.46 -7.29 -8.27
C ALA A 228 -12.75 -8.07 -9.56
N LEU A 229 -11.77 -8.31 -10.45
CA LEU A 229 -12.03 -8.83 -11.80
C LEU A 229 -12.52 -10.29 -11.94
N PRO A 230 -11.94 -11.29 -11.22
CA PRO A 230 -12.11 -12.71 -11.56
C PRO A 230 -13.55 -13.19 -11.47
N VAL A 231 -14.35 -12.60 -10.57
CA VAL A 231 -15.74 -13.00 -10.37
C VAL A 231 -16.66 -12.35 -11.41
N PHE A 232 -16.33 -11.18 -11.97
CA PHE A 232 -17.13 -10.57 -13.04
C PHE A 232 -16.95 -11.20 -14.42
N VAL A 233 -15.74 -11.71 -14.72
CA VAL A 233 -15.34 -11.93 -16.11
C VAL A 233 -15.26 -13.40 -16.48
N VAL A 234 -14.82 -14.26 -15.56
CA VAL A 234 -14.48 -15.66 -15.89
C VAL A 234 -15.74 -16.52 -16.04
N ASP A 235 -16.77 -16.29 -15.23
CA ASP A 235 -18.03 -17.05 -15.30
C ASP A 235 -19.12 -16.39 -16.17
N TRP A 236 -19.09 -15.07 -16.40
CA TRP A 236 -20.27 -14.34 -16.92
C TRP A 236 -20.13 -13.75 -18.32
N ALA A 237 -18.90 -13.53 -18.83
CA ALA A 237 -18.71 -12.68 -20.00
C ALA A 237 -17.58 -13.13 -20.94
N PHE A 238 -16.96 -14.29 -20.70
CA PHE A 238 -15.94 -14.83 -21.59
C PHE A 238 -16.52 -15.97 -22.45
N PRO A 239 -16.54 -15.84 -23.79
CA PRO A 239 -16.00 -14.73 -24.61
C PRO A 239 -17.00 -13.58 -24.88
N GLY A 240 -16.54 -12.31 -24.81
CA GLY A 240 -17.33 -11.10 -25.10
C GLY A 240 -16.52 -9.79 -25.01
N TRP A 241 -17.02 -8.68 -25.61
CA TRP A 241 -16.35 -7.35 -25.58
C TRP A 241 -16.07 -6.85 -24.16
N LEU A 242 -17.02 -7.05 -23.24
CA LEU A 242 -16.87 -6.66 -21.83
C LEU A 242 -15.75 -7.45 -21.15
N GLY A 243 -15.63 -8.75 -21.45
CA GLY A 243 -14.56 -9.59 -20.94
C GLY A 243 -13.18 -9.16 -21.43
N TRP A 244 -13.03 -8.83 -22.72
CA TRP A 244 -11.79 -8.28 -23.25
C TRP A 244 -11.45 -6.92 -22.63
N SER A 245 -12.43 -6.04 -22.49
CA SER A 245 -12.25 -4.72 -21.86
C SER A 245 -11.77 -4.84 -20.42
N ALA A 246 -12.34 -5.78 -19.66
CA ALA A 246 -11.94 -6.05 -18.29
C ALA A 246 -10.51 -6.63 -18.22
N LEU A 247 -10.13 -7.53 -19.13
CA LEU A 247 -8.76 -8.05 -19.22
C LEU A 247 -7.76 -6.93 -19.53
N VAL A 248 -8.06 -6.07 -20.51
CA VAL A 248 -7.23 -4.91 -20.85
C VAL A 248 -7.09 -3.96 -19.66
N TYR A 249 -8.18 -3.68 -18.95
CA TYR A 249 -8.15 -2.90 -17.72
C TYR A 249 -7.24 -3.54 -16.66
N LEU A 250 -7.37 -4.85 -16.41
CA LEU A 250 -6.55 -5.56 -15.43
C LEU A 250 -5.07 -5.45 -15.75
N VAL A 251 -4.70 -5.78 -16.99
CA VAL A 251 -3.30 -5.71 -17.46
C VAL A 251 -2.79 -4.29 -17.34
N THR A 252 -3.58 -3.29 -17.72
CA THR A 252 -3.20 -1.88 -17.64
C THR A 252 -2.98 -1.44 -16.20
N ALA A 253 -3.87 -1.80 -15.26
CA ALA A 253 -3.75 -1.45 -13.85
C ALA A 253 -2.48 -2.07 -13.22
N VAL A 254 -2.19 -3.34 -13.54
CA VAL A 254 -0.97 -4.03 -13.07
C VAL A 254 0.28 -3.38 -13.66
N VAL A 255 0.30 -3.12 -14.98
CA VAL A 255 1.45 -2.50 -15.66
C VAL A 255 1.71 -1.10 -15.12
N LEU A 256 0.69 -0.25 -14.95
CA LEU A 256 0.83 1.09 -14.38
C LEU A 256 1.42 1.05 -12.97
N GLN A 257 0.93 0.13 -12.12
CA GLN A 257 1.45 -0.05 -10.77
C GLN A 257 2.92 -0.49 -10.76
N LEU A 258 3.29 -1.45 -11.63
CA LEU A 258 4.66 -1.96 -11.74
C LEU A 258 5.62 -0.91 -12.30
N LEU A 259 5.21 -0.16 -13.32
CA LEU A 259 5.99 0.94 -13.88
C LEU A 259 6.20 2.03 -12.84
N GLY A 260 5.17 2.39 -12.08
CA GLY A 260 5.29 3.33 -10.98
C GLY A 260 6.27 2.86 -9.91
N TRP A 261 6.18 1.59 -9.51
CA TRP A 261 7.10 1.00 -8.54
C TRP A 261 8.53 0.98 -9.04
N ALA A 262 8.76 0.59 -10.29
CA ALA A 262 10.08 0.58 -10.92
C ALA A 262 10.65 2.00 -11.02
N ALA A 263 9.83 2.99 -11.41
CA ALA A 263 10.24 4.38 -11.51
C ALA A 263 10.65 4.96 -10.15
N VAL A 264 9.87 4.70 -9.09
CA VAL A 264 10.20 5.11 -7.71
C VAL A 264 11.48 4.44 -7.23
N ARG A 265 11.62 3.12 -7.45
CA ARG A 265 12.81 2.37 -7.09
C ARG A 265 14.06 2.86 -7.81
N HIS A 266 13.93 3.25 -9.09
CA HIS A 266 15.02 3.83 -9.85
C HIS A 266 15.39 5.22 -9.34
N ARG A 267 14.40 6.10 -9.15
CA ARG A 267 14.58 7.48 -8.67
C ARG A 267 15.26 7.55 -7.31
N TYR A 268 14.90 6.66 -6.39
CA TYR A 268 15.39 6.66 -5.00
C TYR A 268 16.38 5.53 -4.72
N ARG A 269 17.09 5.05 -5.75
CA ARG A 269 18.12 4.01 -5.60
C ARG A 269 19.32 4.47 -4.78
N ARG A 270 19.62 5.77 -4.82
CA ARG A 270 20.74 6.39 -4.09
C ARG A 270 20.22 7.55 -3.26
N LEU A 271 20.78 7.70 -2.06
CA LEU A 271 20.54 8.87 -1.22
C LEU A 271 21.58 9.95 -1.54
N PRO A 272 21.25 11.24 -1.39
CA PRO A 272 22.24 12.31 -1.51
C PRO A 272 23.32 12.17 -0.42
N PRO A 273 24.54 12.68 -0.63
CA PRO A 273 25.54 12.72 0.44
C PRO A 273 25.01 13.55 1.61
N GLY A 274 25.26 13.10 2.85
CA GLY A 274 24.75 13.76 4.04
C GLY A 274 25.09 13.01 5.32
N PHE A 275 24.85 13.65 6.46
CA PHE A 275 25.04 13.03 7.77
C PHE A 275 23.80 12.20 8.14
N TYR A 276 23.90 10.88 7.98
CA TYR A 276 22.81 9.94 8.32
C TYR A 276 23.01 9.30 9.71
N GLY A 277 24.10 9.65 10.40
CA GLY A 277 24.55 9.07 11.65
C GLY A 277 26.07 8.96 11.70
N ARG A 278 26.61 8.38 12.78
CA ARG A 278 28.05 8.17 12.98
C ARG A 278 28.54 6.85 12.41
#